data_AF-A0A4Z0MN57-F1
#
_entry.id   AF-A0A4Z0MN57-F1
#
_cell.length_a   1.000
_cell.length_b   1.000
_cell.length_c   1.000
_cell.angle_alpha   90.00
_cell.angle_beta   90.00
_cell.angle_gamma   90.00
#
_symmetry.space_group_name_H-M   'P 1'
#
loop_
_entity.id
_entity.type
_entity.pdbx_description
1 polymer ?
#
loop_
_entity_poly.entity_id
_entity_poly.type
_entity_poly.pdbx_seq_one_letter_code
_entity_poly.pdbx_strand_id
1 'polypeptide(L)'
;MHTLPLLTVYKFGGASVKDAAAIRNLRQIVATTSSGQSLLIVVSAMGKTTNALEDIFQLAYNGQEYEAAFAQLADFHRSVAEELRTGDATADNPVDELLEQLHDRLATLTPGDYDKQYDQIVSFGELLATRIVALALVAQWLDCRPLLRTDHTWREGRLDWPTTERNLRATVPALLQQGHVVTQGFLGGTASSHTTTLGREGSDYTAAILAYCLDASSVVIWKDVAGLLNADPKVFRDTVRYPEVSYQETIEMAYYGASVIHPKTIKPLAVRQIPLLVKSFLDPTAEGTKIHNCRHGLLAPAYIRKTNQCLLSFESKDLTFISEENLEVIFGALAQVRLKIHLMQNSAISFSVCTDFSAFRLDKLLGLLRDQFSIHYNTGLDLYTIKNYNAASIRRLTEDRQLLLEQRTRQTFQFVCRSDSHEHLR
;
A
#
# COMPACT_ATOMS: atom_id res chain seq x y z
N MET A 1 -2.42 26.35 -29.12
CA MET A 1 -2.44 25.23 -28.16
C MET A 1 -1.30 25.44 -27.19
N HIS A 2 -1.56 26.01 -26.01
CA HIS A 2 -0.55 26.06 -24.95
C HIS A 2 -0.36 24.62 -24.46
N THR A 3 0.77 24.00 -24.78
CA THR A 3 1.20 22.77 -24.12
C THR A 3 1.37 23.11 -22.65
N LEU A 4 0.46 22.61 -21.82
CA LEU A 4 0.62 22.66 -20.37
C LEU A 4 2.01 22.09 -20.03
N PRO A 5 2.77 22.71 -19.11
CA PRO A 5 4.03 22.15 -18.67
C PRO A 5 3.80 20.70 -18.21
N LEU A 6 4.77 19.83 -18.48
CA LEU A 6 4.70 18.42 -18.12
C LEU A 6 4.48 18.27 -16.61
N LEU A 7 3.26 17.92 -16.20
CA LEU A 7 2.90 17.72 -14.80
C LEU A 7 3.59 16.46 -14.27
N THR A 8 4.20 16.56 -13.09
CA THR A 8 4.71 15.40 -12.36
C THR A 8 4.04 15.31 -11.01
N VAL A 9 3.58 14.10 -10.64
CA VAL A 9 2.98 13.84 -9.33
C VAL A 9 4.02 13.19 -8.43
N TYR A 10 4.33 13.80 -7.28
CA TYR A 10 5.20 13.22 -6.27
C TYR A 10 4.36 12.59 -5.17
N LYS A 11 4.83 11.46 -4.65
CA LYS A 11 4.25 10.83 -3.46
C LYS A 11 5.31 10.59 -2.42
N PHE A 12 5.06 11.08 -1.21
CA PHE A 12 5.87 10.84 -0.03
C PHE A 12 5.11 9.97 0.98
N GLY A 13 5.74 8.89 1.45
CA GLY A 13 5.18 8.02 2.49
C GLY A 13 5.44 8.54 3.89
N GLY A 14 4.84 7.92 4.91
CA GLY A 14 4.94 8.39 6.30
C GLY A 14 6.38 8.46 6.83
N ALA A 15 7.28 7.60 6.37
CA ALA A 15 8.71 7.66 6.72
C ALA A 15 9.40 8.93 6.17
N SER A 16 8.95 9.45 5.04
CA SER A 16 9.49 10.67 4.40
C SER A 16 9.00 11.95 5.06
N VAL A 17 8.00 11.87 5.94
CA VAL A 17 7.39 13.01 6.64
C VAL A 17 7.22 12.72 8.14
N LYS A 18 8.03 11.82 8.70
CA LYS A 18 7.85 11.31 10.08
C LYS A 18 8.15 12.34 11.17
N ASP A 19 8.89 13.40 10.85
CA ASP A 19 9.33 14.45 11.76
C ASP A 19 9.75 15.70 10.95
N ALA A 20 10.11 16.78 11.63
CA ALA A 20 10.55 18.03 10.99
C ALA A 20 11.79 17.85 10.11
N ALA A 21 12.76 17.04 10.55
CA ALA A 21 13.97 16.78 9.77
C ALA A 21 13.65 16.06 8.44
N ALA A 22 12.74 15.09 8.46
CA ALA A 22 12.26 14.41 7.27
C ALA A 22 11.54 15.37 6.31
N ILE A 23 10.72 16.29 6.84
CA ILE A 23 10.04 17.31 6.02
C ILE A 23 11.03 18.32 5.43
N ARG A 24 12.09 18.71 6.16
CA ARG A 24 13.19 19.51 5.59
C ARG A 24 13.90 18.77 4.44
N ASN A 25 14.11 17.47 4.59
CA ASN A 25 14.65 16.64 3.50
C ASN A 25 13.68 16.59 2.30
N LEU A 26 12.37 16.42 2.53
CA LEU A 26 11.34 16.51 1.49
C LEU A 26 11.41 17.85 0.75
N ARG A 27 11.53 18.97 1.46
CA ARG A 27 11.71 20.30 0.87
C ARG A 27 12.97 20.37 -0.01
N GLN A 28 14.08 19.81 0.45
CA GLN A 28 15.30 19.75 -0.34
C GLN A 28 15.13 18.90 -1.61
N ILE A 29 14.42 17.78 -1.53
CA ILE A 29 14.07 16.94 -2.68
C ILE A 29 13.29 17.76 -3.70
N VAL A 30 12.18 18.39 -3.28
CA VAL A 30 11.34 19.22 -4.15
C VAL A 30 12.16 20.34 -4.80
N ALA A 31 13.00 21.04 -4.03
CA ALA A 31 13.85 22.11 -4.56
C ALA A 31 14.88 21.62 -5.59
N THR A 32 15.44 20.43 -5.40
CA THR A 32 16.51 19.88 -6.27
C THR A 32 15.98 19.16 -7.50
N THR A 33 14.79 18.54 -7.44
CA THR A 33 14.31 17.66 -8.51
C THR A 33 13.12 18.22 -9.31
N SER A 34 12.44 19.26 -8.81
CA SER A 34 11.31 19.88 -9.53
C SER A 34 11.72 20.57 -10.83
N SER A 35 13.01 20.89 -11.00
CA SER A 35 13.54 21.59 -12.18
C SER A 35 12.77 22.89 -12.51
N GLY A 36 12.29 23.59 -11.47
CA GLY A 36 11.51 24.83 -11.60
C GLY A 36 10.04 24.62 -12.02
N GLN A 37 9.55 23.38 -12.10
CA GLN A 37 8.15 23.08 -12.40
C GLN A 37 7.32 22.95 -11.13
N SER A 38 6.09 23.45 -11.16
CA SER A 38 5.10 23.16 -10.13
C SER A 38 4.79 21.66 -10.08
N LEU A 39 4.71 21.13 -8.85
CA LEU A 39 4.48 19.71 -8.59
C LEU A 39 3.13 19.54 -7.90
N LEU A 40 2.47 18.43 -8.18
CA LEU A 40 1.35 17.95 -7.36
C LEU A 40 1.89 16.89 -6.39
N ILE A 41 1.85 17.19 -5.10
CA ILE A 41 2.53 16.43 -4.05
C ILE A 41 1.48 15.75 -3.17
N VAL A 42 1.52 14.42 -3.14
CA VAL A 42 0.67 13.56 -2.34
C VAL A 42 1.43 13.11 -1.09
N VAL A 43 0.83 13.27 0.07
CA VAL A 43 1.48 12.96 1.35
C VAL A 43 0.62 11.99 2.17
N SER A 44 1.23 10.94 2.70
CA SER A 44 0.63 10.03 3.69
C SER A 44 0.69 10.64 5.10
N ALA A 45 -0.07 10.09 6.05
CA ALA A 45 0.09 10.44 7.47
C ALA A 45 1.54 10.29 7.96
N MET A 46 1.94 11.10 8.95
CA MET A 46 3.30 11.14 9.48
C MET A 46 3.64 9.88 10.27
N GLY A 47 4.78 9.25 10.00
CA GLY A 47 5.33 8.17 10.85
C GLY A 47 4.31 7.09 11.23
N LYS A 48 3.94 7.02 12.51
CA LYS A 48 2.97 6.06 13.08
C LYS A 48 1.61 6.69 13.41
N THR A 49 1.30 7.89 12.90
CA THR A 49 0.07 8.64 13.21
C THR A 49 -1.19 7.86 12.87
N THR A 50 -1.23 7.12 11.75
CA THR A 50 -2.39 6.27 11.41
C THR A 50 -2.69 5.28 12.53
N ASN A 51 -1.70 4.52 12.99
CA ASN A 51 -1.87 3.55 14.08
C ASN A 51 -2.32 4.23 15.38
N ALA A 52 -1.74 5.39 15.72
CA ALA A 52 -2.15 6.15 16.90
C ALA A 52 -3.62 6.60 16.81
N LEU A 53 -4.07 7.04 15.64
CA LEU A 53 -5.48 7.37 15.40
C LEU A 53 -6.39 6.14 15.46
N GLU A 54 -5.94 4.98 15.01
CA GLU A 54 -6.69 3.73 15.16
C GLU A 54 -6.85 3.35 16.64
N ASP A 55 -5.79 3.49 17.44
CA ASP A 55 -5.82 3.23 18.88
C ASP A 55 -6.76 4.22 19.60
N ILE A 56 -6.64 5.52 19.31
CA ILE A 56 -7.54 6.57 19.85
C ILE A 56 -8.98 6.30 19.45
N PHE A 57 -9.23 5.93 18.18
CA PHE A 57 -10.55 5.58 17.70
C PHE A 57 -11.13 4.37 18.45
N GLN A 58 -10.34 3.32 18.70
CA GLN A 58 -10.80 2.17 19.48
C GLN A 58 -11.21 2.56 20.90
N LEU A 59 -10.38 3.36 21.57
CA LEU A 59 -10.68 3.81 22.94
C LEU A 59 -11.98 4.61 22.96
N ALA A 60 -12.10 5.63 22.12
CA ALA A 60 -13.26 6.50 22.05
C ALA A 60 -14.54 5.74 21.62
N TYR A 61 -14.46 4.87 20.61
CA TYR A 61 -15.60 4.07 20.14
C TYR A 61 -16.12 3.10 21.21
N ASN A 62 -15.24 2.59 22.08
CA ASN A 62 -15.60 1.72 23.19
C ASN A 62 -15.99 2.47 24.48
N GLY A 63 -16.08 3.81 24.44
CA GLY A 63 -16.38 4.64 25.61
C GLY A 63 -15.28 4.61 26.68
N GLN A 64 -14.03 4.35 26.28
CA GLN A 64 -12.85 4.35 27.14
C GLN A 64 -12.15 5.71 27.08
N GLU A 65 -11.28 5.97 28.06
CA GLU A 65 -10.47 7.20 28.16
C GLU A 65 -9.46 7.27 27.00
N TYR A 66 -9.40 8.41 26.30
CA TYR A 66 -8.54 8.62 25.14
C TYR A 66 -7.81 9.98 25.12
N GLU A 67 -8.07 10.87 26.09
CA GLU A 67 -7.55 12.23 26.11
C GLU A 67 -6.03 12.27 26.20
N ALA A 68 -5.43 11.39 26.99
CA ALA A 68 -3.97 11.33 27.10
C ALA A 68 -3.32 10.96 25.75
N ALA A 69 -3.90 10.00 25.03
CA ALA A 69 -3.42 9.60 23.71
C ALA A 69 -3.66 10.69 22.65
N PHE A 70 -4.82 11.35 22.70
CA PHE A 70 -5.13 12.50 21.85
C PHE A 70 -4.17 13.68 22.09
N ALA A 71 -3.92 14.05 23.35
CA ALA A 71 -3.00 15.12 23.71
C ALA A 71 -1.58 14.85 23.20
N GLN A 72 -1.09 13.61 23.35
CA GLN A 72 0.20 13.20 22.81
C GLN A 72 0.26 13.36 21.26
N LEU A 73 -0.81 12.98 20.57
CA LEU A 73 -0.91 13.15 19.12
C LEU A 73 -0.94 14.63 18.73
N ALA A 74 -1.69 15.46 19.46
CA ALA A 74 -1.79 16.90 19.23
C ALA A 74 -0.44 17.61 19.42
N ASP A 75 0.23 17.34 20.55
CA ASP A 75 1.53 17.94 20.88
C ASP A 75 2.62 17.57 19.87
N PHE A 76 2.60 16.32 19.40
CA PHE A 76 3.50 15.88 18.33
C PHE A 76 3.32 16.70 17.05
N HIS A 77 2.09 16.88 16.56
CA HIS A 77 1.87 17.63 15.32
C HIS A 77 2.12 19.14 15.49
N ARG A 78 1.73 19.72 16.63
CA ARG A 78 2.01 21.14 16.95
C ARG A 78 3.50 21.43 16.99
N SER A 79 4.28 20.58 17.67
CA SER A 79 5.73 20.76 17.78
C SER A 79 6.44 20.69 16.42
N VAL A 80 6.05 19.75 15.55
CA VAL A 80 6.61 19.67 14.20
C VAL A 80 6.22 20.88 13.35
N ALA A 81 4.96 21.35 13.44
CA ALA A 81 4.52 22.54 12.75
C ALA A 81 5.29 23.79 13.19
N GLU A 82 5.53 23.95 14.49
CA GLU A 82 6.29 25.08 15.04
C GLU A 82 7.75 25.05 14.61
N GLU A 83 8.39 23.87 14.62
CA GLU A 83 9.79 23.71 14.22
C GLU A 83 10.03 24.04 12.72
N LEU A 84 9.00 23.89 11.88
CA LEU A 84 9.06 24.14 10.44
C LEU A 84 8.60 25.55 10.04
N ARG A 85 8.10 26.33 10.99
CA ARG A 85 7.54 27.65 10.75
C ARG A 85 8.65 28.63 10.37
N THR A 86 8.42 29.40 9.29
CA THR A 86 9.40 30.38 8.78
C THR A 86 8.90 31.83 8.88
N GLY A 87 7.92 32.11 9.75
CA GLY A 87 7.24 33.40 9.86
C GLY A 87 6.90 33.85 11.29
N ASP A 88 6.00 34.84 11.41
CA ASP A 88 5.65 35.54 12.66
C ASP A 88 5.05 34.61 13.72
N ALA A 89 5.70 34.48 14.89
CA ALA A 89 5.31 33.62 16.01
C ALA A 89 3.94 33.89 16.64
N THR A 90 3.25 34.92 16.17
CA THR A 90 1.91 35.28 16.63
C THR A 90 0.76 34.65 15.84
N ALA A 91 1.02 34.02 14.68
CA ALA A 91 -0.01 33.33 13.91
C ALA A 91 -0.37 31.98 14.53
N ASP A 92 -1.67 31.64 14.52
CA ASP A 92 -2.18 30.35 15.02
C ASP A 92 -1.51 29.15 14.35
N ASN A 93 -1.35 28.06 15.10
CA ASN A 93 -0.73 26.87 14.56
C ASN A 93 -1.65 26.29 13.46
N PRO A 94 -1.14 26.02 12.25
CA PRO A 94 -1.99 25.62 11.13
C PRO A 94 -2.70 24.27 11.33
N VAL A 95 -2.36 23.51 12.37
CA VAL A 95 -3.02 22.24 12.70
C VAL A 95 -4.12 22.35 13.76
N ASP A 96 -4.25 23.47 14.48
CA ASP A 96 -5.14 23.55 15.64
C ASP A 96 -6.61 23.37 15.26
N GLU A 97 -7.09 24.02 14.20
CA GLU A 97 -8.46 23.84 13.70
C GLU A 97 -8.79 22.38 13.35
N LEU A 98 -7.80 21.63 12.83
CA LEU A 98 -7.98 20.20 12.51
C LEU A 98 -7.99 19.34 13.78
N LEU A 99 -7.19 19.69 14.78
CA LEU A 99 -7.16 18.98 16.06
C LEU A 99 -8.45 19.20 16.84
N GLU A 100 -9.01 20.41 16.83
CA GLU A 100 -10.32 20.70 17.41
C GLU A 100 -11.43 19.89 16.71
N GLN A 101 -11.46 19.89 15.38
CA GLN A 101 -12.41 19.07 14.62
C GLN A 101 -12.28 17.57 14.88
N LEU A 102 -11.06 17.06 15.08
CA LEU A 102 -10.82 15.68 15.44
C LEU A 102 -11.38 15.38 16.84
N HIS A 103 -11.09 16.25 17.81
CA HIS A 103 -11.58 16.11 19.18
C HIS A 103 -13.11 16.10 19.24
N ASP A 104 -13.78 17.04 18.57
CA ASP A 104 -15.24 17.09 18.49
C ASP A 104 -15.85 15.82 17.89
N ARG A 105 -15.19 15.24 16.88
CA ARG A 105 -15.63 13.98 16.27
C ARG A 105 -15.44 12.79 17.18
N LEU A 106 -14.35 12.74 17.94
CA LEU A 106 -14.12 11.69 18.93
C LEU A 106 -15.19 11.74 20.04
N ALA A 107 -15.54 12.95 20.50
CA ALA A 107 -16.57 13.16 21.52
C ALA A 107 -17.99 12.78 21.08
N THR A 108 -18.24 12.70 19.77
CA THR A 108 -19.56 12.41 19.19
C THR A 108 -19.68 11.00 18.61
N LEU A 109 -18.69 10.13 18.83
CA LEU A 109 -18.75 8.73 18.41
C LEU A 109 -19.91 8.00 19.11
N THR A 110 -20.60 7.15 18.35
CA THR A 110 -21.72 6.35 18.86
C THR A 110 -21.58 4.88 18.44
N PRO A 111 -22.16 3.93 19.18
CA PRO A 111 -22.19 2.54 18.73
C PRO A 111 -22.92 2.38 17.39
N GLY A 112 -22.30 1.70 16.42
CA GLY A 112 -22.85 1.50 15.07
C GLY A 112 -21.92 2.04 13.98
N ASP A 113 -22.15 1.70 12.70
CA ASP A 113 -21.41 2.28 11.57
C ASP A 113 -19.87 2.34 11.72
N TYR A 114 -19.27 1.32 12.35
CA TYR A 114 -17.86 1.31 12.76
C TYR A 114 -16.91 1.74 11.63
N ASP A 115 -17.03 1.13 10.44
CA ASP A 115 -16.12 1.41 9.32
C ASP A 115 -16.27 2.85 8.79
N LYS A 116 -17.49 3.41 8.84
CA LYS A 116 -17.76 4.80 8.46
C LYS A 116 -17.10 5.76 9.45
N GLN A 117 -17.28 5.51 10.74
CA GLN A 117 -16.72 6.35 11.80
C GLN A 117 -15.20 6.27 11.83
N TYR A 118 -14.64 5.08 11.62
CA TYR A 118 -13.20 4.88 11.42
C TYR A 118 -12.64 5.80 10.34
N ASP A 119 -13.26 5.84 9.15
CA ASP A 119 -12.82 6.69 8.04
C ASP A 119 -12.89 8.19 8.40
N GLN A 120 -13.83 8.60 9.26
CA GLN A 120 -13.93 10.00 9.70
C GLN A 120 -12.79 10.40 10.65
N ILE A 121 -12.20 9.45 11.38
CA ILE A 121 -11.17 9.72 12.38
C ILE A 121 -9.76 9.55 11.80
N VAL A 122 -9.50 8.40 11.16
CA VAL A 122 -8.15 8.07 10.69
C VAL A 122 -7.66 9.05 9.60
N SER A 123 -8.59 9.64 8.85
CA SER A 123 -8.29 10.63 7.82
C SER A 123 -7.57 11.90 8.31
N PHE A 124 -7.66 12.21 9.62
CA PHE A 124 -6.95 13.35 10.19
C PHE A 124 -5.43 13.19 10.11
N GLY A 125 -4.91 11.97 10.01
CA GLY A 125 -3.48 11.73 9.86
C GLY A 125 -2.92 12.41 8.61
N GLU A 126 -3.55 12.21 7.45
CA GLU A 126 -3.16 12.86 6.20
C GLU A 126 -3.50 14.35 6.17
N LEU A 127 -4.61 14.77 6.78
CA LEU A 127 -4.98 16.19 6.83
C LEU A 127 -3.94 17.01 7.62
N LEU A 128 -3.53 16.53 8.79
CA LEU A 128 -2.49 17.14 9.61
C LEU A 128 -1.14 17.14 8.87
N ALA A 129 -0.73 15.99 8.33
CA ALA A 129 0.54 15.86 7.62
C ALA A 129 0.66 16.82 6.44
N THR A 130 -0.37 16.88 5.59
CA THR A 130 -0.38 17.75 4.40
C THR A 130 -0.40 19.21 4.76
N ARG A 131 -1.07 19.59 5.85
CA ARG A 131 -1.09 20.98 6.33
C ARG A 131 0.30 21.45 6.75
N ILE A 132 1.03 20.62 7.49
CA ILE A 132 2.41 20.88 7.91
C ILE A 132 3.36 20.92 6.69
N VAL A 133 3.23 19.97 5.76
CA VAL A 133 4.08 19.96 4.56
C VAL A 133 3.79 21.17 3.65
N ALA A 134 2.53 21.57 3.51
CA ALA A 134 2.16 22.76 2.75
C ALA A 134 2.78 24.03 3.35
N LEU A 135 2.76 24.17 4.68
CA LEU A 135 3.45 25.24 5.39
C LEU A 135 4.95 25.24 5.05
N ALA A 136 5.63 24.09 5.22
CA ALA A 136 7.07 23.98 5.03
C ALA A 136 7.54 24.26 3.58
N LEU A 137 6.69 23.96 2.60
CA LEU A 137 6.95 24.20 1.18
C LEU A 137 6.44 25.56 0.68
N VAL A 138 5.69 26.30 1.50
CA VAL A 138 4.92 27.49 1.06
C VAL A 138 4.06 27.14 -0.17
N ALA A 139 3.36 26.01 -0.08
CA ALA A 139 2.58 25.41 -1.16
C ALA A 139 1.07 25.63 -0.96
N GLN A 140 0.32 25.49 -2.06
CA GLN A 140 -1.14 25.49 -2.01
C GLN A 140 -1.63 24.20 -1.34
N TRP A 141 -2.34 24.31 -0.22
CA TRP A 141 -2.96 23.14 0.42
C TRP A 141 -4.31 22.84 -0.24
N LEU A 142 -4.48 21.61 -0.70
CA LEU A 142 -5.70 21.14 -1.36
C LEU A 142 -6.29 19.94 -0.62
N ASP A 143 -7.52 20.10 -0.12
CA ASP A 143 -8.31 18.97 0.39
C ASP A 143 -8.81 18.11 -0.79
N CYS A 144 -8.41 16.84 -0.83
CA CYS A 144 -8.77 15.95 -1.91
C CYS A 144 -10.18 15.38 -1.80
N ARG A 145 -10.81 15.39 -0.62
CA ARG A 145 -12.09 14.69 -0.36
C ARG A 145 -13.26 15.21 -1.21
N PRO A 146 -13.40 16.52 -1.48
CA PRO A 146 -14.42 17.02 -2.40
C PRO A 146 -14.16 16.64 -3.86
N LEU A 147 -12.90 16.37 -4.22
CA LEU A 147 -12.46 16.15 -5.59
C LEU A 147 -12.44 14.65 -5.96
N LEU A 148 -11.95 13.80 -5.06
CA LEU A 148 -11.89 12.34 -5.19
C LEU A 148 -13.23 11.73 -4.73
N ARG A 149 -14.16 11.56 -5.66
CA ARG A 149 -15.51 11.06 -5.36
C ARG A 149 -15.51 9.54 -5.23
N THR A 150 -16.05 9.02 -4.13
CA THR A 150 -16.23 7.57 -3.92
C THR A 150 -17.66 7.18 -3.57
N ASP A 151 -17.93 5.88 -3.62
CA ASP A 151 -19.11 5.25 -3.01
C ASP A 151 -19.01 5.14 -1.47
N HIS A 152 -19.94 4.39 -0.87
CA HIS A 152 -20.03 4.13 0.57
C HIS A 152 -19.36 2.81 0.99
N THR A 153 -18.45 2.25 0.19
CA THR A 153 -17.67 1.09 0.59
C THR A 153 -16.57 1.55 1.56
N TRP A 154 -16.95 1.86 2.81
CA TRP A 154 -16.04 2.38 3.84
C TRP A 154 -14.76 1.55 3.95
N ARG A 155 -13.64 2.21 4.23
CA ARG A 155 -12.28 1.65 4.28
C ARG A 155 -11.71 1.14 2.95
N GLU A 156 -12.54 0.99 1.92
CA GLU A 156 -12.16 0.52 0.58
C GLU A 156 -12.97 1.26 -0.50
N GLY A 157 -13.12 2.58 -0.35
CA GLY A 157 -14.00 3.42 -1.17
C GLY A 157 -13.71 3.24 -2.67
N ARG A 158 -14.76 2.97 -3.45
CA ARG A 158 -14.64 2.81 -4.90
C ARG A 158 -14.81 4.14 -5.59
N LEU A 159 -13.83 4.49 -6.41
CA LEU A 159 -13.78 5.79 -7.08
C LEU A 159 -14.82 5.91 -8.20
N ASP A 160 -15.55 7.02 -8.23
CA ASP A 160 -16.26 7.51 -9.40
C ASP A 160 -15.27 8.26 -10.29
N TRP A 161 -14.72 7.55 -11.29
CA TRP A 161 -13.70 8.07 -12.20
C TRP A 161 -14.19 9.30 -13.00
N PRO A 162 -15.34 9.27 -13.70
CA PRO A 162 -15.81 10.43 -14.46
C PRO A 162 -15.97 11.70 -13.63
N THR A 163 -16.58 11.60 -12.45
CA THR A 163 -16.77 12.78 -11.58
C THR A 163 -15.45 13.29 -11.02
N THR A 164 -14.59 12.38 -10.57
CA THR A 164 -13.26 12.73 -10.05
C THR A 164 -12.41 13.42 -11.10
N GLU A 165 -12.36 12.90 -12.33
CA GLU A 165 -11.60 13.50 -13.42
C GLU A 165 -12.09 14.90 -13.75
N ARG A 166 -13.41 15.11 -13.82
CA ARG A 166 -14.01 16.43 -14.04
C ARG A 166 -13.61 17.42 -12.95
N ASN A 167 -13.74 17.04 -11.69
CA ASN A 167 -13.43 17.89 -10.54
C ASN A 167 -11.96 18.30 -10.53
N LEU A 168 -11.05 17.33 -10.71
CA LEU A 168 -9.61 17.59 -10.72
C LEU A 168 -9.19 18.50 -11.87
N ARG A 169 -9.68 18.26 -13.09
CA ARG A 169 -9.37 19.10 -14.25
C ARG A 169 -9.90 20.53 -14.10
N ALA A 170 -10.99 20.74 -13.36
CA ALA A 170 -11.55 22.07 -13.11
C ALA A 170 -10.75 22.87 -12.06
N THR A 171 -10.17 22.20 -11.06
CA THR A 171 -9.57 22.88 -9.89
C THR A 171 -8.04 22.93 -9.93
N VAL A 172 -7.39 21.81 -10.21
CA VAL A 172 -5.94 21.65 -9.98
C VAL A 172 -5.06 22.52 -10.91
N PRO A 173 -5.37 22.70 -12.21
CA PRO A 173 -4.51 23.51 -13.09
C PRO A 173 -4.33 24.96 -12.62
N ALA A 174 -5.38 25.60 -12.10
CA ALA A 174 -5.31 26.97 -11.59
C ALA A 174 -4.42 27.09 -10.35
N LEU A 175 -4.44 26.08 -9.47
CA LEU A 175 -3.59 26.06 -8.27
C LEU A 175 -2.12 25.83 -8.64
N LEU A 176 -1.84 24.95 -9.61
CA LEU A 176 -0.47 24.69 -10.07
C LEU A 176 0.20 25.91 -10.71
N GLN A 177 -0.57 26.85 -11.25
CA GLN A 177 -0.03 28.13 -11.74
C GLN A 177 0.47 29.03 -10.62
N GLN A 178 0.01 28.81 -9.38
CA GLN A 178 0.40 29.59 -8.21
C GLN A 178 1.57 28.96 -7.44
N GLY A 179 1.96 27.74 -7.77
CA GLY A 179 3.09 27.03 -7.17
C GLY A 179 2.83 25.53 -7.00
N HIS A 180 3.60 24.91 -6.11
CA HIS A 180 3.37 23.51 -5.73
C HIS A 180 2.00 23.36 -5.06
N VAL A 181 1.34 22.22 -5.29
CA VAL A 181 0.07 21.85 -4.66
C VAL A 181 0.33 20.63 -3.79
N VAL A 182 -0.03 20.70 -2.50
CA VAL A 182 0.08 19.59 -1.55
C VAL A 182 -1.31 19.09 -1.23
N THR A 183 -1.52 17.77 -1.35
CA THR A 183 -2.80 17.12 -1.10
C THR A 183 -2.63 15.77 -0.42
N GLN A 184 -3.73 15.26 0.13
CA GLN A 184 -3.72 14.02 0.92
C GLN A 184 -3.63 12.81 0.00
N GLY A 185 -2.90 11.78 0.45
CA GLY A 185 -3.09 10.42 -0.07
C GLY A 185 -4.24 9.72 0.66
N PHE A 186 -4.58 8.49 0.26
CA PHE A 186 -5.46 7.57 1.01
C PHE A 186 -6.94 7.99 1.15
N LEU A 187 -7.28 9.27 1.07
CA LEU A 187 -8.63 9.77 1.32
C LEU A 187 -9.46 9.90 0.04
N GLY A 188 -10.78 9.81 0.22
CA GLY A 188 -11.82 10.18 -0.73
C GLY A 188 -13.01 10.80 -0.01
N GLY A 189 -14.03 11.19 -0.76
CA GLY A 189 -15.27 11.69 -0.18
C GLY A 189 -16.50 11.19 -0.92
N THR A 190 -17.56 10.87 -0.18
CA THR A 190 -18.87 10.50 -0.74
C THR A 190 -19.62 11.71 -1.28
N ALA A 191 -20.63 11.49 -2.12
CA ALA A 191 -21.51 12.56 -2.61
C ALA A 191 -22.20 13.35 -1.49
N SER A 192 -22.36 12.75 -0.30
CA SER A 192 -22.88 13.38 0.92
C SER A 192 -21.79 13.95 1.83
N SER A 193 -20.60 14.22 1.29
CA SER A 193 -19.46 14.85 1.98
C SER A 193 -18.93 14.09 3.20
N HIS A 194 -19.16 12.78 3.28
CA HIS A 194 -18.51 11.95 4.29
C HIS A 194 -17.13 11.52 3.79
N THR A 195 -16.15 11.44 4.69
CA THR A 195 -14.81 10.96 4.33
C THR A 195 -14.85 9.45 4.08
N THR A 196 -14.12 8.99 3.08
CA THR A 196 -13.83 7.57 2.86
C THR A 196 -12.33 7.38 2.78
N THR A 197 -11.87 6.15 3.00
CA THR A 197 -10.49 5.79 2.71
C THR A 197 -10.41 4.77 1.57
N LEU A 198 -9.30 4.81 0.83
CA LEU A 198 -9.09 4.05 -0.41
C LEU A 198 -8.44 2.69 -0.16
N GLY A 199 -8.36 2.26 1.10
CA GLY A 199 -7.80 0.97 1.48
C GLY A 199 -6.29 0.87 1.37
N ARG A 200 -5.81 -0.37 1.30
CA ARG A 200 -4.37 -0.68 1.34
C ARG A 200 -3.59 0.06 0.25
N GLU A 201 -2.47 0.67 0.65
CA GLU A 201 -1.60 1.48 -0.21
C GLU A 201 -2.33 2.65 -0.90
N GLY A 202 -3.40 3.14 -0.26
CA GLY A 202 -4.27 4.18 -0.82
C GLY A 202 -3.55 5.48 -1.18
N SER A 203 -2.46 5.87 -0.50
CA SER A 203 -1.70 7.07 -0.88
C SER A 203 -0.93 6.91 -2.20
N ASP A 204 -0.34 5.75 -2.46
CA ASP A 204 0.31 5.46 -3.74
C ASP A 204 -0.77 5.45 -4.84
N TYR A 205 -1.94 4.87 -4.55
CA TYR A 205 -3.08 4.88 -5.45
C TYR A 205 -3.64 6.28 -5.73
N THR A 206 -3.72 7.16 -4.72
CA THR A 206 -4.12 8.57 -4.92
C THR A 206 -3.21 9.28 -5.91
N ALA A 207 -1.89 9.11 -5.79
CA ALA A 207 -0.95 9.70 -6.76
C ALA A 207 -1.21 9.20 -8.19
N ALA A 208 -1.55 7.92 -8.34
CA ALA A 208 -1.91 7.35 -9.63
C ALA A 208 -3.26 7.84 -10.17
N ILE A 209 -4.26 8.05 -9.30
CA ILE A 209 -5.55 8.65 -9.67
C ILE A 209 -5.34 10.08 -10.20
N LEU A 210 -4.60 10.91 -9.45
CA LEU A 210 -4.33 12.28 -9.82
C LEU A 210 -3.59 12.35 -11.16
N ALA A 211 -2.57 11.51 -11.33
CA ALA A 211 -1.82 11.42 -12.58
C ALA A 211 -2.69 10.99 -13.77
N TYR A 212 -3.56 9.99 -13.58
CA TYR A 212 -4.50 9.53 -14.59
C TYR A 212 -5.48 10.63 -15.01
N CYS A 213 -6.09 11.32 -14.04
CA CYS A 213 -7.12 12.32 -14.30
C CYS A 213 -6.58 13.62 -14.91
N LEU A 214 -5.31 13.95 -14.65
CA LEU A 214 -4.67 15.18 -15.09
C LEU A 214 -3.68 14.98 -16.25
N ASP A 215 -3.65 13.78 -16.85
CA ASP A 215 -2.70 13.40 -17.92
C ASP A 215 -1.25 13.74 -17.54
N ALA A 216 -0.83 13.40 -16.32
CA ALA A 216 0.51 13.70 -15.84
C ALA A 216 1.57 12.96 -16.66
N SER A 217 2.73 13.59 -16.81
CA SER A 217 3.88 13.04 -17.54
C SER A 217 4.55 11.89 -16.81
N SER A 218 4.52 11.88 -15.48
CA SER A 218 5.06 10.82 -14.64
C SER A 218 4.55 10.89 -13.20
N VAL A 219 4.70 9.77 -12.49
CA VAL A 219 4.56 9.69 -11.03
C VAL A 219 5.91 9.34 -10.43
N VAL A 220 6.30 9.99 -9.34
CA VAL A 220 7.48 9.63 -8.55
C VAL A 220 7.04 9.24 -7.15
N ILE A 221 7.31 8.01 -6.74
CA ILE A 221 7.10 7.55 -5.37
C ILE A 221 8.45 7.51 -4.66
N TRP A 222 8.55 8.32 -3.60
CA TRP A 222 9.73 8.44 -2.75
C TRP A 222 9.67 7.43 -1.61
N LYS A 223 10.63 6.51 -1.55
CA LYS A 223 10.75 5.45 -0.54
C LYS A 223 12.12 5.45 0.12
N ASP A 224 12.28 4.62 1.15
CA ASP A 224 13.53 4.38 1.88
C ASP A 224 14.47 3.40 1.16
N VAL A 225 14.10 2.94 -0.03
CA VAL A 225 14.87 2.01 -0.88
C VAL A 225 15.31 2.68 -2.17
N ALA A 226 16.41 2.17 -2.76
CA ALA A 226 17.01 2.71 -3.98
C ALA A 226 16.14 2.55 -5.24
N GLY A 227 15.04 1.78 -5.19
CA GLY A 227 14.18 1.46 -6.32
C GLY A 227 13.43 0.15 -6.07
N LEU A 228 12.95 -0.48 -7.14
CA LEU A 228 12.47 -1.85 -7.09
C LEU A 228 13.67 -2.80 -7.12
N LEU A 229 13.86 -3.52 -6.02
CA LEU A 229 14.91 -4.51 -5.86
C LEU A 229 14.39 -5.90 -6.26
N ASN A 230 15.30 -6.78 -6.68
CA ASN A 230 14.95 -8.17 -7.00
C ASN A 230 14.58 -9.00 -5.76
N ALA A 231 14.85 -8.52 -4.55
CA ALA A 231 14.43 -9.16 -3.31
C ALA A 231 14.27 -8.12 -2.19
N ASP A 232 13.59 -8.49 -1.11
CA ASP A 232 13.52 -7.63 0.08
C ASP A 232 14.91 -7.56 0.76
N PRO A 233 15.53 -6.37 0.87
CA PRO A 233 16.87 -6.21 1.46
C PRO A 233 16.92 -6.53 2.96
N LYS A 234 15.78 -6.59 3.64
CA LYS A 234 15.69 -7.05 5.05
C LYS A 234 15.78 -8.56 5.16
N VAL A 235 15.44 -9.28 4.09
CA VAL A 235 15.47 -10.75 4.02
C VAL A 235 16.72 -11.22 3.29
N PHE A 236 17.13 -10.56 2.21
CA PHE A 236 18.26 -10.96 1.37
C PHE A 236 19.32 -9.86 1.35
N ARG A 237 20.60 -10.21 1.53
CA ARG A 237 21.69 -9.21 1.56
C ARG A 237 22.08 -8.73 0.14
N ASP A 238 22.23 -9.66 -0.80
CA ASP A 238 22.70 -9.36 -2.16
C ASP A 238 21.55 -8.94 -3.08
N THR A 239 20.98 -7.77 -2.81
CA THR A 239 19.90 -7.23 -3.64
C THR A 239 20.43 -6.43 -4.82
N VAL A 240 19.75 -6.56 -5.95
CA VAL A 240 20.04 -5.85 -7.19
C VAL A 240 18.82 -4.99 -7.52
N ARG A 241 19.06 -3.71 -7.79
CA ARG A 241 18.05 -2.78 -8.27
C ARG A 241 17.79 -2.99 -9.75
N TYR A 242 16.53 -3.05 -10.15
CA TYR A 242 16.16 -3.00 -11.56
C TYR A 242 16.25 -1.56 -12.09
N PRO A 243 16.96 -1.29 -13.20
CA PRO A 243 16.91 0.02 -13.86
C PRO A 243 15.51 0.35 -14.38
N GLU A 244 14.93 -0.61 -15.08
CA GLU A 244 13.58 -0.53 -15.64
C GLU A 244 12.85 -1.87 -15.49
N VAL A 245 11.52 -1.80 -15.42
CA VAL A 245 10.66 -2.99 -15.32
C VAL A 245 9.30 -2.69 -15.96
N SER A 246 8.68 -3.71 -16.54
CA SER A 246 7.37 -3.53 -17.17
C SER A 246 6.25 -3.43 -16.12
N TYR A 247 5.13 -2.78 -16.48
CA TYR A 247 3.94 -2.79 -15.63
C TYR A 247 3.47 -4.21 -15.30
N GLN A 248 3.48 -5.11 -16.28
CA GLN A 248 3.03 -6.49 -16.11
C GLN A 248 3.94 -7.24 -15.12
N GLU A 249 5.25 -7.15 -15.29
CA GLU A 249 6.20 -7.83 -14.40
C GLU A 249 6.06 -7.32 -12.96
N THR A 250 5.86 -6.02 -12.78
CA THR A 250 5.62 -5.42 -11.45
C THR A 250 4.33 -5.96 -10.82
N ILE A 251 3.23 -6.06 -11.59
CA ILE A 251 1.95 -6.61 -11.10
C ILE A 251 2.13 -8.08 -10.70
N GLU A 252 2.85 -8.87 -11.49
CA GLU A 252 3.11 -10.28 -11.18
C GLU A 252 3.97 -10.43 -9.93
N MET A 253 5.04 -9.65 -9.78
CA MET A 253 5.85 -9.63 -8.54
C MET A 253 4.98 -9.30 -7.32
N ALA A 254 4.11 -8.29 -7.43
CA ALA A 254 3.22 -7.90 -6.35
C ALA A 254 2.18 -8.98 -6.02
N TYR A 255 1.66 -9.69 -7.02
CA TYR A 255 0.78 -10.84 -6.83
C TYR A 255 1.43 -11.92 -5.96
N TYR A 256 2.70 -12.23 -6.21
CA TYR A 256 3.47 -13.20 -5.43
C TYR A 256 3.91 -12.70 -4.05
N GLY A 257 3.77 -11.41 -3.75
CA GLY A 257 4.01 -10.85 -2.43
C GLY A 257 5.11 -9.81 -2.33
N ALA A 258 5.72 -9.37 -3.44
CA ALA A 258 6.59 -8.21 -3.42
C ALA A 258 5.79 -6.97 -2.98
N SER A 259 6.15 -6.34 -1.87
CA SER A 259 5.33 -5.32 -1.22
C SER A 259 5.64 -3.88 -1.65
N VAL A 260 6.48 -3.68 -2.67
CA VAL A 260 6.99 -2.34 -2.99
C VAL A 260 5.91 -1.46 -3.61
N ILE A 261 5.11 -1.98 -4.55
CA ILE A 261 4.03 -1.23 -5.22
C ILE A 261 2.81 -2.14 -5.44
N HIS A 262 1.64 -1.70 -4.98
CA HIS A 262 0.39 -2.41 -5.20
C HIS A 262 -0.11 -2.35 -6.67
N PRO A 263 -0.73 -3.42 -7.21
CA PRO A 263 -1.33 -3.41 -8.54
C PRO A 263 -2.41 -2.34 -8.76
N LYS A 264 -3.14 -1.95 -7.69
CA LYS A 264 -4.15 -0.88 -7.70
C LYS A 264 -3.54 0.46 -8.16
N THR A 265 -2.29 0.72 -7.80
CA THR A 265 -1.51 1.90 -8.23
C THR A 265 -1.05 1.78 -9.68
N ILE A 266 -0.56 0.60 -10.10
CA ILE A 266 -0.02 0.39 -11.45
C ILE A 266 -1.10 0.48 -12.53
N LYS A 267 -2.28 -0.10 -12.29
CA LYS A 267 -3.34 -0.22 -13.29
C LYS A 267 -3.71 1.10 -13.99
N PRO A 268 -4.09 2.20 -13.29
CA PRO A 268 -4.43 3.46 -13.95
C PRO A 268 -3.24 4.06 -14.74
N LEU A 269 -2.02 3.95 -14.21
CA LEU A 269 -0.81 4.42 -14.89
C LEU A 269 -0.55 3.66 -16.19
N ALA A 270 -0.71 2.33 -16.16
CA ALA A 270 -0.58 1.48 -17.34
C ALA A 270 -1.63 1.82 -18.42
N VAL A 271 -2.87 2.11 -18.04
CA VAL A 271 -3.93 2.50 -18.98
C VAL A 271 -3.57 3.78 -19.74
N ARG A 272 -3.00 4.79 -19.05
CA ARG A 272 -2.58 6.07 -19.65
C ARG A 272 -1.12 6.08 -20.12
N GLN A 273 -0.41 4.96 -20.01
CA GLN A 273 1.02 4.86 -20.32
C GLN A 273 1.91 5.84 -19.53
N ILE A 274 1.51 6.20 -18.32
CA ILE A 274 2.22 7.16 -17.45
C ILE A 274 3.33 6.42 -16.68
N PRO A 275 4.61 6.72 -16.91
CA PRO A 275 5.70 6.05 -16.19
C PRO A 275 5.67 6.35 -14.69
N LEU A 276 5.95 5.32 -13.90
CA LEU A 276 6.14 5.41 -12.45
C LEU A 276 7.63 5.27 -12.11
N LEU A 277 8.18 6.24 -11.41
CA LEU A 277 9.55 6.18 -10.88
C LEU A 277 9.50 5.86 -9.39
N VAL A 278 10.27 4.85 -8.96
CA VAL A 278 10.49 4.54 -7.54
C VAL A 278 11.89 5.02 -7.18
N LYS A 279 11.97 6.06 -6.36
CA LYS A 279 13.21 6.74 -6.00
C LYS A 279 13.45 6.73 -4.49
N SER A 280 14.71 6.83 -4.08
CA SER A 280 15.06 6.95 -2.68
C SER A 280 15.00 8.40 -2.22
N PHE A 281 14.35 8.67 -1.07
CA PHE A 281 14.49 9.98 -0.42
C PHE A 281 15.81 10.14 0.34
N LEU A 282 16.62 9.08 0.46
CA LEU A 282 17.95 9.11 1.08
C LEU A 282 19.03 9.55 0.09
N ASP A 283 18.85 9.18 -1.19
CA ASP A 283 19.66 9.67 -2.31
C ASP A 283 18.73 10.14 -3.45
N PRO A 284 18.30 11.42 -3.41
CA PRO A 284 17.33 11.94 -4.36
C PRO A 284 17.82 12.02 -5.80
N THR A 285 19.15 12.05 -5.97
CA THR A 285 19.81 12.19 -7.27
C THR A 285 20.01 10.86 -7.98
N ALA A 286 19.99 9.74 -7.25
CA ALA A 286 20.00 8.42 -7.84
C ALA A 286 18.87 8.22 -8.86
N GLU A 287 19.10 7.37 -9.85
CA GLU A 287 18.15 7.14 -10.94
C GLU A 287 16.83 6.52 -10.47
N GLY A 288 16.89 5.64 -9.46
CA GLY A 288 15.74 4.85 -9.06
C GLY A 288 15.32 3.83 -10.13
N THR A 289 14.18 3.16 -9.93
CA THR A 289 13.63 2.24 -10.94
C THR A 289 12.51 2.93 -11.73
N LYS A 290 12.55 2.79 -13.06
CA LYS A 290 11.47 3.23 -13.94
C LYS A 290 10.54 2.07 -14.30
N ILE A 291 9.30 2.16 -13.87
CA ILE A 291 8.23 1.22 -14.19
C ILE A 291 7.41 1.81 -15.34
N HIS A 292 7.47 1.19 -16.53
CA HIS A 292 6.73 1.68 -17.69
C HIS A 292 6.38 0.58 -18.69
N ASN A 293 5.80 0.94 -19.83
CA ASN A 293 5.65 0.01 -20.94
C ASN A 293 7.00 -0.14 -21.64
N CYS A 294 7.71 -1.23 -21.32
CA CYS A 294 9.00 -1.58 -21.89
C CYS A 294 9.09 -3.08 -22.18
N ARG A 295 9.94 -3.43 -23.14
CA ARG A 295 10.47 -4.79 -23.26
C ARG A 295 11.81 -4.82 -22.55
N HIS A 296 11.90 -5.56 -21.46
CA HIS A 296 13.17 -5.78 -20.79
C HIS A 296 13.86 -7.04 -21.33
N GLY A 297 15.18 -7.09 -21.21
CA GLY A 297 15.94 -8.34 -21.42
C GLY A 297 15.69 -9.35 -20.29
N LEU A 298 16.64 -10.26 -20.09
CA LEU A 298 16.64 -11.16 -18.94
C LEU A 298 16.84 -10.35 -17.65
N LEU A 299 15.78 -10.24 -16.85
CA LEU A 299 15.87 -9.66 -15.50
C LEU A 299 16.61 -10.61 -14.58
N ALA A 300 17.33 -10.06 -13.60
CA ALA A 300 17.87 -10.83 -12.49
C ALA A 300 16.73 -11.61 -11.79
N PRO A 301 16.98 -12.83 -11.28
CA PRO A 301 15.97 -13.60 -10.56
C PRO A 301 15.40 -12.77 -9.40
N ALA A 302 14.07 -12.71 -9.31
CA ALA A 302 13.40 -12.03 -8.22
C ALA A 302 13.02 -13.04 -7.14
N TYR A 303 13.38 -12.79 -5.89
CA TYR A 303 13.15 -13.67 -4.75
C TYR A 303 12.09 -13.06 -3.83
N ILE A 304 10.99 -13.78 -3.65
CA ILE A 304 9.85 -13.37 -2.84
C ILE A 304 9.58 -14.45 -1.82
N ARG A 305 9.46 -14.07 -0.54
CA ARG A 305 9.17 -14.98 0.57
C ARG A 305 7.90 -14.52 1.28
N LYS A 306 6.94 -15.43 1.45
CA LYS A 306 5.79 -15.24 2.33
C LYS A 306 5.93 -16.18 3.51
N THR A 307 6.01 -15.61 4.71
CA THR A 307 6.12 -16.36 5.96
C THR A 307 4.75 -16.72 6.52
N ASN A 308 4.72 -17.57 7.55
CA ASN A 308 3.50 -17.92 8.28
C ASN A 308 2.39 -18.43 7.35
N GLN A 309 2.75 -19.39 6.50
CA GLN A 309 1.86 -20.04 5.56
C GLN A 309 1.31 -21.36 6.15
N CYS A 310 0.18 -21.80 5.59
CA CYS A 310 -0.46 -23.07 5.88
C CYS A 310 -0.66 -23.83 4.57
N LEU A 311 -0.16 -25.06 4.49
CA LEU A 311 -0.45 -25.98 3.39
C LEU A 311 -1.61 -26.87 3.83
N LEU A 312 -2.72 -26.83 3.09
CA LEU A 312 -3.94 -27.59 3.33
C LEU A 312 -4.12 -28.58 2.18
N SER A 313 -4.45 -29.82 2.49
CA SER A 313 -4.80 -30.86 1.51
C SER A 313 -6.18 -31.42 1.84
N PHE A 314 -7.08 -31.33 0.87
CA PHE A 314 -8.44 -31.85 0.92
C PHE A 314 -8.48 -33.14 0.10
N GLU A 315 -8.80 -34.25 0.76
CA GLU A 315 -8.91 -35.57 0.15
C GLU A 315 -10.35 -36.05 0.20
N SER A 316 -10.79 -36.74 -0.86
CA SER A 316 -12.10 -37.37 -0.87
C SER A 316 -12.15 -38.54 0.11
N LYS A 317 -13.23 -38.65 0.90
CA LYS A 317 -13.38 -39.70 1.92
C LYS A 317 -13.62 -41.09 1.35
N ASP A 318 -14.20 -41.17 0.15
CA ASP A 318 -14.52 -42.42 -0.55
C ASP A 318 -13.56 -42.70 -1.72
N LEU A 319 -12.44 -41.98 -1.79
CA LEU A 319 -11.43 -42.06 -2.86
C LEU A 319 -11.99 -41.76 -4.26
N THR A 320 -13.14 -41.09 -4.34
CA THR A 320 -13.63 -40.53 -5.61
C THR A 320 -12.70 -39.42 -6.10
N PHE A 321 -12.75 -39.17 -7.40
CA PHE A 321 -11.98 -38.07 -7.98
C PHE A 321 -12.49 -36.73 -7.47
N ILE A 322 -11.57 -35.80 -7.23
CA ILE A 322 -11.93 -34.42 -6.97
C ILE A 322 -12.48 -33.83 -8.26
N SER A 323 -13.79 -33.59 -8.28
CA SER A 323 -14.50 -32.96 -9.38
C SER A 323 -14.54 -31.44 -9.23
N GLU A 324 -14.99 -30.75 -10.27
CA GLU A 324 -15.23 -29.31 -10.25
C GLU A 324 -16.24 -28.90 -9.16
N GLU A 325 -17.24 -29.75 -8.85
CA GLU A 325 -18.21 -29.51 -7.78
C GLU A 325 -17.52 -29.51 -6.40
N ASN A 326 -16.56 -30.42 -6.17
CA ASN A 326 -15.77 -30.40 -4.95
C ASN A 326 -14.93 -29.12 -4.85
N LEU A 327 -14.31 -28.71 -5.95
CA LEU A 327 -13.52 -27.48 -5.99
C LEU A 327 -14.37 -26.25 -5.69
N GLU A 328 -15.59 -26.15 -6.24
CA GLU A 328 -16.53 -25.07 -5.94
C GLU A 328 -16.79 -24.94 -4.44
N VAL A 329 -17.09 -26.06 -3.78
CA VAL A 329 -17.32 -26.11 -2.32
C VAL A 329 -16.08 -25.65 -1.55
N ILE A 330 -14.89 -26.13 -1.92
CA ILE A 330 -13.63 -25.75 -1.26
C ILE A 330 -13.33 -24.27 -1.44
N PHE A 331 -13.44 -23.74 -2.67
CA PHE A 331 -13.22 -22.32 -2.96
C PHE A 331 -14.23 -21.42 -2.25
N GLY A 332 -15.50 -21.83 -2.21
CA GLY A 332 -16.56 -21.12 -1.50
C GLY A 332 -16.26 -20.99 0.00
N ALA A 333 -15.85 -22.09 0.64
CA ALA A 333 -15.50 -22.09 2.06
C ALA A 333 -14.27 -21.23 2.36
N LEU A 334 -13.21 -21.32 1.53
CA LEU A 334 -12.01 -20.49 1.66
C LEU A 334 -12.33 -18.99 1.53
N ALA A 335 -13.18 -18.62 0.57
CA ALA A 335 -13.65 -17.25 0.39
C ALA A 335 -14.46 -16.76 1.59
N GLN A 336 -15.37 -17.58 2.12
CA GLN A 336 -16.20 -17.27 3.28
C GLN A 336 -15.36 -16.95 4.52
N VAL A 337 -14.31 -17.73 4.78
CA VAL A 337 -13.39 -17.49 5.92
C VAL A 337 -12.31 -16.47 5.61
N ARG A 338 -12.27 -15.93 4.37
CA ARG A 338 -11.28 -14.97 3.88
C ARG A 338 -9.84 -15.50 3.96
N LEU A 339 -9.61 -16.76 3.65
CA LEU A 339 -8.26 -17.31 3.47
C LEU A 339 -7.84 -17.16 2.01
N LYS A 340 -6.76 -16.42 1.78
CA LYS A 340 -6.25 -16.15 0.43
C LYS A 340 -5.33 -17.28 0.00
N ILE A 341 -5.59 -17.81 -1.20
CA ILE A 341 -4.78 -18.86 -1.83
C ILE A 341 -3.58 -18.21 -2.54
N HIS A 342 -2.40 -18.78 -2.35
CA HIS A 342 -1.14 -18.34 -2.98
C HIS A 342 -0.53 -19.37 -3.92
N LEU A 343 -0.78 -20.66 -3.65
CA LEU A 343 -0.35 -21.79 -4.45
C LEU A 343 -1.46 -22.83 -4.42
N MET A 344 -1.66 -23.54 -5.53
CA MET A 344 -2.64 -24.61 -5.63
C MET A 344 -2.06 -25.77 -6.44
N GLN A 345 -2.41 -26.99 -6.05
CA GLN A 345 -2.00 -28.20 -6.75
C GLN A 345 -3.15 -29.20 -6.69
N ASN A 346 -3.48 -29.79 -7.85
CA ASN A 346 -4.53 -30.79 -7.96
C ASN A 346 -3.93 -32.15 -8.29
N SER A 347 -4.50 -33.20 -7.72
CA SER A 347 -4.26 -34.60 -8.06
C SER A 347 -5.60 -35.27 -8.38
N ALA A 348 -5.60 -36.57 -8.66
CA ALA A 348 -6.84 -37.30 -8.93
C ALA A 348 -7.81 -37.29 -7.74
N ILE A 349 -7.31 -37.48 -6.52
CA ILE A 349 -8.13 -37.69 -5.31
C ILE A 349 -7.91 -36.61 -4.23
N SER A 350 -7.03 -35.64 -4.50
CA SER A 350 -6.70 -34.59 -3.55
C SER A 350 -6.50 -33.24 -4.21
N PHE A 351 -6.89 -32.19 -3.50
CA PHE A 351 -6.63 -30.82 -3.86
C PHE A 351 -5.89 -30.12 -2.72
N SER A 352 -4.75 -29.50 -3.03
CA SER A 352 -3.91 -28.83 -2.06
C SER A 352 -3.81 -27.33 -2.32
N VAL A 353 -3.83 -26.53 -1.27
CA VAL A 353 -3.66 -25.08 -1.32
C VAL A 353 -2.69 -24.59 -0.26
N CYS A 354 -1.85 -23.62 -0.62
CA CYS A 354 -1.04 -22.86 0.33
C CYS A 354 -1.72 -21.50 0.58
N THR A 355 -1.99 -21.18 1.84
CA THR A 355 -2.65 -19.92 2.26
C THR A 355 -1.85 -19.20 3.35
N ASP A 356 -2.23 -17.98 3.68
CA ASP A 356 -1.83 -17.39 4.97
C ASP A 356 -2.34 -18.26 6.14
N PHE A 357 -1.55 -18.36 7.22
CA PHE A 357 -1.97 -19.04 8.43
C PHE A 357 -2.73 -18.09 9.38
N SER A 358 -3.91 -18.52 9.80
CA SER A 358 -4.68 -17.93 10.89
C SER A 358 -5.40 -19.05 11.62
N ALA A 359 -5.04 -19.28 12.89
CA ALA A 359 -5.63 -20.36 13.68
C ALA A 359 -7.17 -20.27 13.72
N PHE A 360 -7.70 -19.07 13.93
CA PHE A 360 -9.15 -18.82 13.96
C PHE A 360 -9.85 -19.11 12.61
N ARG A 361 -9.27 -18.67 11.49
CA ARG A 361 -9.88 -18.90 10.17
C ARG A 361 -9.74 -20.36 9.74
N LEU A 362 -8.63 -21.00 10.10
CA LEU A 362 -8.40 -22.42 9.86
C LEU A 362 -9.44 -23.27 10.61
N ASP A 363 -9.65 -23.03 11.90
CA ASP A 363 -10.64 -23.77 12.69
C ASP A 363 -12.04 -23.67 12.10
N LYS A 364 -12.45 -22.46 11.67
CA LYS A 364 -13.71 -22.26 10.94
C LYS A 364 -13.77 -23.04 9.63
N LEU A 365 -12.70 -23.05 8.84
CA LEU A 365 -12.64 -23.80 7.58
C LEU A 365 -12.79 -25.30 7.82
N LEU A 366 -12.09 -25.82 8.83
CA LEU A 366 -12.19 -27.23 9.23
C LEU A 366 -13.63 -27.57 9.63
N GLY A 367 -14.28 -26.71 10.40
CA GLY A 367 -15.70 -26.87 10.78
C GLY A 367 -16.66 -26.94 9.57
N LEU A 368 -16.38 -26.20 8.50
CA LEU A 368 -17.22 -26.18 7.29
C LEU A 368 -17.04 -27.42 6.40
N LEU A 369 -15.82 -27.98 6.33
CA LEU A 369 -15.46 -28.96 5.30
C LEU A 369 -15.15 -30.37 5.82
N ARG A 370 -14.86 -30.56 7.11
CA ARG A 370 -14.43 -31.86 7.67
C ARG A 370 -15.44 -33.00 7.51
N ASP A 371 -16.72 -32.67 7.32
CA ASP A 371 -17.76 -33.69 7.15
C ASP A 371 -17.72 -34.26 5.72
N GLN A 372 -17.29 -33.47 4.74
CA GLN A 372 -17.22 -33.84 3.33
C GLN A 372 -15.84 -34.35 2.91
N PHE A 373 -14.76 -33.81 3.48
CA PHE A 373 -13.38 -34.11 3.10
C PHE A 373 -12.55 -34.61 4.28
N SER A 374 -11.56 -35.45 4.00
CA SER A 374 -10.42 -35.67 4.89
C SER A 374 -9.44 -34.52 4.70
N ILE A 375 -9.11 -33.79 5.78
CA ILE A 375 -8.30 -32.57 5.69
C ILE A 375 -7.01 -32.75 6.46
N HIS A 376 -5.88 -32.62 5.75
CA HIS A 376 -4.54 -32.59 6.31
C HIS A 376 -3.97 -31.18 6.20
N TYR A 377 -3.14 -30.77 7.17
CA TYR A 377 -2.49 -29.48 7.09
C TYR A 377 -1.13 -29.42 7.78
N ASN A 378 -0.29 -28.50 7.30
CA ASN A 378 0.99 -28.14 7.89
C ASN A 378 1.02 -26.62 8.10
N THR A 379 1.39 -26.18 9.30
CA THR A 379 1.55 -24.77 9.68
C THR A 379 3.03 -24.44 9.89
N GLY A 380 3.35 -23.16 10.12
CA GLY A 380 4.73 -22.73 10.31
C GLY A 380 5.57 -22.95 9.04
N LEU A 381 4.97 -22.63 7.89
CA LEU A 381 5.60 -22.79 6.59
C LEU A 381 5.97 -21.43 5.98
N ASP A 382 6.91 -21.49 5.04
CA ASP A 382 7.21 -20.39 4.13
C ASP A 382 6.91 -20.80 2.69
N LEU A 383 6.36 -19.87 1.92
CA LEU A 383 6.23 -19.97 0.47
C LEU A 383 7.29 -19.06 -0.17
N TYR A 384 8.20 -19.67 -0.91
CA TYR A 384 9.15 -18.96 -1.74
C TYR A 384 8.67 -18.93 -3.18
N THR A 385 8.90 -17.80 -3.83
CA THR A 385 8.68 -17.61 -5.27
C THR A 385 9.94 -17.00 -5.88
N ILE A 386 10.45 -17.65 -6.93
CA ILE A 386 11.55 -17.17 -7.75
C ILE A 386 11.02 -16.87 -9.14
N LYS A 387 10.89 -15.58 -9.49
CA LYS A 387 10.62 -15.17 -10.88
C LYS A 387 11.94 -15.05 -11.63
N ASN A 388 11.88 -15.27 -12.95
CA ASN A 388 13.05 -15.25 -13.84
C ASN A 388 14.18 -16.16 -13.33
N TYR A 389 13.80 -17.34 -12.80
CA TYR A 389 14.72 -18.27 -12.16
C TYR A 389 15.75 -18.83 -13.17
N ASN A 390 16.87 -19.26 -12.63
CA ASN A 390 17.84 -20.12 -13.28
C ASN A 390 18.24 -21.27 -12.33
N ALA A 391 19.07 -22.20 -12.80
CA ALA A 391 19.45 -23.36 -11.99
C ALA A 391 20.19 -22.96 -10.70
N ALA A 392 20.99 -21.89 -10.73
CA ALA A 392 21.72 -21.41 -9.55
C ALA A 392 20.79 -20.75 -8.53
N SER A 393 19.79 -19.97 -8.99
CA SER A 393 18.82 -19.32 -8.10
C SER A 393 17.93 -20.31 -7.37
N ILE A 394 17.57 -21.42 -8.02
CA ILE A 394 16.81 -22.51 -7.38
C ILE A 394 17.67 -23.15 -6.29
N ARG A 395 18.87 -23.64 -6.64
CA ARG A 395 19.77 -24.30 -5.67
C ARG A 395 20.03 -23.43 -4.45
N ARG A 396 20.31 -22.13 -4.65
CA ARG A 396 20.53 -21.16 -3.58
C ARG A 396 19.47 -21.23 -2.47
N LEU A 397 18.21 -21.48 -2.82
CA LEU A 397 17.12 -21.50 -1.85
C LEU A 397 16.64 -22.89 -1.45
N THR A 398 17.01 -23.96 -2.17
CA THR A 398 16.47 -25.31 -1.93
C THR A 398 17.47 -26.32 -1.36
N GLU A 399 18.78 -26.08 -1.47
CA GLU A 399 19.83 -27.10 -1.23
C GLU A 399 19.78 -27.77 0.15
N ASP A 400 19.42 -27.03 1.20
CA ASP A 400 19.34 -27.54 2.58
C ASP A 400 17.90 -27.58 3.14
N ARG A 401 16.89 -27.58 2.26
CA ARG A 401 15.48 -27.49 2.67
C ARG A 401 14.69 -28.73 2.29
N GLN A 402 13.92 -29.24 3.25
CA GLN A 402 12.85 -30.18 2.94
C GLN A 402 11.69 -29.45 2.28
N LEU A 403 11.50 -29.69 0.97
CA LEU A 403 10.39 -29.15 0.21
C LEU A 403 9.13 -29.99 0.43
N LEU A 404 8.01 -29.35 0.74
CA LEU A 404 6.71 -30.00 0.91
C LEU A 404 5.89 -29.98 -0.39
N LEU A 405 6.06 -28.92 -1.19
CA LEU A 405 5.40 -28.74 -2.47
C LEU A 405 6.28 -27.87 -3.36
N GLU A 406 6.37 -28.20 -4.64
CA GLU A 406 7.03 -27.36 -5.65
C GLU A 406 6.17 -27.23 -6.91
N GLN A 407 6.25 -26.07 -7.56
CA GLN A 407 5.60 -25.81 -8.83
C GLN A 407 6.51 -25.00 -9.74
N ARG A 408 6.52 -25.37 -11.02
CA ARG A 408 7.36 -24.73 -12.03
C ARG A 408 6.55 -24.32 -13.24
N THR A 409 6.74 -23.07 -13.66
CA THR A 409 6.31 -22.55 -14.97
C THR A 409 7.54 -22.13 -15.78
N ARG A 410 7.32 -21.51 -16.94
CA ARG A 410 8.41 -20.99 -17.78
C ARG A 410 9.22 -19.90 -17.09
N GLN A 411 8.59 -19.07 -16.26
CA GLN A 411 9.21 -17.89 -15.66
C GLN A 411 9.17 -17.88 -14.13
N THR A 412 8.41 -18.78 -13.50
CA THR A 412 8.25 -18.81 -12.05
C THR A 412 8.56 -20.20 -11.50
N PHE A 413 9.34 -20.25 -10.42
CA PHE A 413 9.51 -21.43 -9.59
C PHE A 413 8.99 -21.11 -8.19
N GLN A 414 8.10 -21.92 -7.65
CA GLN A 414 7.55 -21.77 -6.31
C GLN A 414 7.80 -23.02 -5.51
N PHE A 415 8.07 -22.87 -4.22
CA PHE A 415 8.14 -24.01 -3.33
C PHE A 415 7.70 -23.64 -1.91
N VAL A 416 7.16 -24.63 -1.21
CA VAL A 416 6.76 -24.54 0.19
C VAL A 416 7.72 -25.36 1.03
N CYS A 417 8.26 -24.78 2.09
CA CYS A 417 9.10 -25.49 3.06
C CYS A 417 8.71 -25.10 4.49
N ARG A 418 9.22 -25.84 5.49
CA ARG A 418 9.09 -25.41 6.88
C ARG A 418 9.83 -24.09 7.09
N SER A 419 9.26 -23.19 7.89
CA SER A 419 9.97 -21.99 8.33
C SER A 419 11.14 -22.42 9.20
N ASP A 420 12.34 -21.94 8.91
CA ASP A 420 13.49 -22.21 9.77
C ASP A 420 13.26 -21.48 11.10
N SER A 421 13.16 -22.21 12.21
CA SER A 421 13.06 -21.60 13.54
C SER A 421 14.35 -20.91 13.99
N HIS A 422 15.44 -21.01 13.23
CA HIS A 422 16.68 -20.26 13.42
C HIS A 422 17.41 -20.17 12.09
N GLU A 423 17.59 -18.96 11.54
CA GLU A 423 18.89 -18.52 11.03
C GLU A 423 18.88 -17.06 10.59
N HIS A 424 19.76 -16.28 11.23
CA HIS A 424 20.38 -15.14 10.60
C HIS A 424 21.07 -15.62 9.33
N LEU A 425 20.52 -15.26 8.17
CA LEU A 425 21.20 -15.43 6.87
C LEU A 425 22.59 -14.79 6.98
N ARG A 426 23.63 -15.64 7.00
CA ARG A 426 25.05 -15.23 7.03
C ARG A 426 25.46 -14.57 5.74
#